data_AF-A0A1Y0CNJ3-F1
#
_entry.id   AF-A0A1Y0CNJ3-F1
#
_cell.length_a   1.000
_cell.length_b   1.000
_cell.length_c   1.000
_cell.angle_alpha   90.00
_cell.angle_beta   90.00
_cell.angle_gamma   90.00
#
_symmetry.space_group_name_H-M   'P 1'
#
loop_
_entity.id
_entity.type
_entity.pdbx_description
1 polymer ?
#
loop_
_entity_poly.entity_id
_entity_poly.type
_entity_poly.pdbx_seq_one_letter_code
_entity_poly.pdbx_strand_id
1 'polypeptide(L)'
;MDILEKFKKVITIYDEILQQPHRTEIAREMREEEDLFTLLCFSEMLGLPNPAFYYTLELYPFVIERFHDWHLRMGMEKSPLNGIRCC
;
A
#
# COMPACT_ATOMS: atom_id res chain seq x y z
N MET A 1 26.18 -32.25 -19.36
CA MET A 1 25.24 -31.27 -18.78
C MET A 1 23.85 -31.80 -19.03
N ASP A 2 23.28 -32.38 -17.98
CA ASP A 2 22.28 -33.44 -18.05
C ASP A 2 20.95 -32.93 -18.62
N ILE A 3 20.35 -33.66 -19.56
CA ILE A 3 19.11 -33.23 -20.26
C ILE A 3 17.97 -33.00 -19.26
N LEU A 4 17.98 -33.78 -18.17
CA LEU A 4 17.06 -33.68 -17.05
C LEU A 4 17.14 -32.32 -16.33
N GLU A 5 18.36 -31.78 -16.18
CA GLU A 5 18.61 -30.49 -15.54
C GLU A 5 18.05 -29.34 -16.37
N LYS A 6 18.24 -29.39 -17.69
CA LYS A 6 17.68 -28.41 -18.62
C LYS A 6 16.15 -28.43 -18.58
N PHE A 7 15.54 -29.62 -18.52
CA PHE A 7 14.08 -29.76 -18.50
C PHE A 7 13.48 -29.19 -17.21
N LYS A 8 14.07 -29.48 -16.04
CA LYS A 8 13.67 -28.87 -14.77
C LYS A 8 13.78 -27.35 -14.82
N LYS A 9 14.87 -26.82 -15.38
CA LYS A 9 15.10 -25.38 -15.49
C LYS A 9 14.04 -24.68 -16.38
N VAL A 10 13.62 -25.32 -17.47
CA VAL A 10 12.55 -24.80 -18.33
C VAL A 10 11.21 -24.78 -17.59
N ILE A 11 10.90 -25.81 -16.81
CA ILE A 11 9.66 -25.86 -16.00
C ILE A 11 9.66 -24.75 -14.95
N THR A 12 10.77 -24.55 -14.24
CA THR A 12 10.88 -23.47 -13.23
C THR A 12 10.70 -22.09 -13.86
N ILE A 13 11.34 -21.83 -15.01
CA ILE A 13 11.19 -20.55 -15.73
C ILE A 13 9.73 -20.35 -16.18
N TYR A 14 9.08 -21.41 -16.66
CA TYR A 14 7.68 -21.33 -17.08
C TYR A 14 6.73 -21.01 -15.91
N ASP A 15 6.96 -21.64 -14.74
CA ASP A 15 6.20 -21.36 -13.52
C ASP A 15 6.45 -19.92 -13.02
N GLU A 16 7.69 -19.44 -13.05
CA GLU A 16 8.03 -18.05 -12.72
C GLU A 16 7.32 -17.04 -13.63
N ILE A 17 7.25 -17.30 -14.94
CA ILE A 17 6.54 -16.45 -15.91
C ILE A 17 5.03 -16.42 -15.61
N LEU A 18 4.43 -17.56 -15.26
CA LEU A 18 3.02 -17.63 -14.90
C LEU A 18 2.69 -16.89 -13.60
N GLN A 19 3.62 -16.88 -12.64
CA GLN A 19 3.43 -16.17 -11.36
C GLN A 19 3.66 -14.65 -11.46
N GLN A 20 4.37 -14.18 -12.48
CA GLN A 20 4.77 -12.78 -12.59
C GLN A 20 3.60 -11.78 -12.62
N PRO A 21 2.52 -11.99 -13.41
CA PRO A 21 1.34 -11.11 -13.39
C PRO A 21 0.65 -11.09 -12.02
N HIS A 22 0.62 -12.24 -11.33
CA HIS A 22 -0.02 -12.37 -10.03
C HIS A 22 0.67 -11.50 -8.97
N ARG A 23 1.99 -11.38 -9.01
CA ARG A 23 2.75 -10.53 -8.06
C ARG A 23 2.41 -9.05 -8.20
N THR A 24 2.26 -8.57 -9.43
CA THR A 24 1.90 -7.16 -9.68
C THR A 24 0.49 -6.87 -9.19
N GLU A 25 -0.43 -7.80 -9.43
CA GLU A 25 -1.82 -7.66 -8.99
C GLU A 25 -1.94 -7.68 -7.46
N ILE A 26 -1.28 -8.64 -6.80
CA ILE A 26 -1.22 -8.68 -5.33
C ILE A 26 -0.65 -7.37 -4.77
N ALA A 27 0.41 -6.84 -5.38
CA ALA A 27 1.00 -5.59 -4.93
C ALA A 27 0.06 -4.39 -5.15
N ARG A 28 -0.80 -4.42 -6.18
CA ARG A 28 -1.84 -3.41 -6.42
C ARG A 28 -2.92 -3.46 -5.34
N GLU A 29 -3.44 -4.66 -5.08
CA GLU A 29 -4.48 -4.88 -4.06
C GLU A 29 -3.99 -4.48 -2.66
N MET A 30 -2.77 -4.89 -2.28
CA MET A 30 -2.19 -4.47 -1.00
C MET A 30 -2.09 -2.94 -0.90
N ARG A 31 -1.70 -2.25 -1.98
CA ARG A 31 -1.66 -0.77 -1.98
C ARG A 31 -3.04 -0.15 -1.85
N GLU A 32 -4.04 -0.69 -2.51
CA GLU A 32 -5.42 -0.21 -2.41
C GLU A 32 -5.98 -0.38 -0.99
N GLU A 33 -5.65 -1.49 -0.33
CA GLU A 33 -5.99 -1.72 1.07
C GLU A 33 -5.30 -0.70 2.00
N GLU A 34 -4.02 -0.39 1.76
CA GLU A 34 -3.28 0.63 2.52
C GLU A 34 -3.87 2.04 2.34
N ASP A 35 -4.23 2.39 1.10
CA ASP A 35 -4.82 3.69 0.77
C ASP A 35 -6.22 3.81 1.41
N LEU A 36 -7.01 2.73 1.42
CA LEU A 36 -8.30 2.67 2.12
C LEU A 36 -8.14 2.83 3.63
N PHE A 37 -7.16 2.15 4.22
CA PHE A 37 -6.87 2.27 5.65
C PHE A 37 -6.47 3.70 6.02
N THR A 38 -5.63 4.33 5.20
CA THR A 38 -5.21 5.73 5.36
C THR A 38 -6.43 6.66 5.30
N LEU A 39 -7.31 6.46 4.32
CA LEU A 39 -8.56 7.21 4.22
C LEU A 39 -9.42 7.05 5.49
N LEU A 40 -9.57 5.83 6.01
CA LEU A 40 -10.36 5.60 7.23
C LEU A 40 -9.75 6.33 8.43
N CYS A 41 -8.43 6.24 8.62
CA CYS A 41 -7.75 6.94 9.71
C CYS A 41 -7.92 8.47 9.61
N PHE A 42 -7.75 9.07 8.43
CA PHE A 42 -7.75 10.52 8.26
C PHE A 42 -9.08 11.12 7.75
N SER A 43 -10.12 10.31 7.61
CA SER A 43 -11.45 10.70 7.13
C SER A 43 -12.04 11.91 7.88
N GLU A 44 -11.88 11.96 9.21
CA GLU A 44 -12.36 13.09 10.01
C GLU A 44 -11.68 14.41 9.63
N MET A 45 -10.37 14.38 9.34
CA MET A 45 -9.64 15.59 8.91
C MET A 45 -10.13 16.11 7.55
N LEU A 46 -10.70 15.22 6.74
CA LEU A 46 -11.37 15.57 5.47
C LEU A 46 -12.82 16.00 5.67
N GLY A 47 -13.34 15.98 6.90
CA GLY A 47 -14.74 16.30 7.21
C GLY A 47 -15.71 15.14 6.97
N LEU A 48 -15.22 13.92 6.75
CA LEU A 48 -16.04 12.73 6.62
C LEU A 48 -16.30 12.12 8.00
N PRO A 49 -17.57 11.90 8.40
CA PRO A 49 -17.86 11.35 9.72
C PRO A 49 -17.39 9.88 9.81
N ASN A 50 -16.56 9.57 10.80
CA ASN A 50 -16.08 8.22 11.06
C ASN A 50 -16.55 7.71 12.44
N PRO A 51 -17.39 6.66 12.51
CA PRO A 51 -17.90 6.14 13.77
C PRO A 51 -16.82 5.51 14.66
N ALA A 52 -15.67 5.13 14.09
CA ALA A 52 -14.54 4.55 14.80
C ALA A 52 -13.40 5.55 15.06
N PHE A 53 -13.61 6.85 14.80
CA PHE A 53 -12.55 7.86 14.88
C PHE A 53 -11.78 7.82 16.19
N TYR A 54 -12.53 7.71 17.31
CA TYR A 54 -11.96 7.70 18.66
C TYR A 54 -10.88 6.62 18.83
N TYR A 55 -11.08 5.44 18.24
CA TYR A 55 -10.11 4.34 18.29
C TYR A 55 -8.97 4.53 17.28
N THR A 56 -9.26 5.11 16.11
CA THR A 56 -8.24 5.31 15.07
C THR A 56 -7.24 6.41 15.41
N LEU A 57 -7.57 7.33 16.31
CA LEU A 57 -6.67 8.38 16.79
C LEU A 57 -5.37 7.83 17.37
N GLU A 58 -5.44 6.71 18.10
CA GLU A 58 -4.28 6.06 18.71
C GLU A 58 -3.29 5.53 17.66
N LEU A 59 -3.78 5.27 16.45
CA LEU A 59 -2.98 4.72 15.36
C LEU A 59 -2.16 5.81 14.66
N TYR A 60 -2.55 7.08 14.76
CA TYR A 60 -1.95 8.19 14.00
C TYR A 60 -0.43 8.25 14.07
N PRO A 61 0.23 8.14 15.25
CA PRO A 61 1.69 8.17 15.33
C PRO A 61 2.36 7.07 14.51
N PHE A 62 1.70 5.94 14.31
CA PHE A 62 2.23 4.79 13.58
C PHE A 62 1.97 4.88 12.07
N VAL A 63 0.92 5.60 11.66
CA VAL A 63 0.57 5.76 10.23
C VAL A 63 1.09 7.06 9.62
N ILE A 64 1.54 8.04 10.42
CA ILE A 64 1.92 9.35 9.92
C ILE A 64 3.11 9.32 8.94
N GLU A 65 4.06 8.39 9.14
CA GLU A 65 5.18 8.19 8.22
C GLU A 65 4.69 7.62 6.88
N ARG A 66 3.80 6.62 6.92
CA ARG A 66 3.19 6.04 5.71
C ARG A 66 2.28 7.04 4.99
N PHE A 67 1.65 7.92 5.74
CA PHE A 67 0.88 9.02 5.20
C PHE A 67 1.77 9.98 4.39
N HIS A 68 3.00 10.24 4.85
CA HIS A 68 3.98 11.03 4.09
C HIS A 68 4.23 10.46 2.70
N ASP A 69 4.54 9.16 2.64
CA ASP A 69 4.76 8.48 1.36
C ASP A 69 3.49 8.45 0.50
N TRP A 70 2.32 8.30 1.12
CA TRP A 70 1.04 8.32 0.42
C TRP A 70 0.74 9.67 -0.23
N HIS A 71 0.78 10.80 0.49
CA HIS A 71 0.40 12.08 -0.11
C HIS A 71 1.38 12.52 -1.22
N LEU A 72 2.67 12.18 -1.07
CA LEU A 72 3.67 12.37 -2.13
C LEU A 72 3.35 11.53 -3.37
N ARG A 73 2.97 10.25 -3.20
CA ARG A 73 2.54 9.39 -4.32
C ARG A 73 1.28 9.91 -5.00
N MET A 74 0.37 10.53 -4.25
CA MET A 74 -0.85 11.16 -4.78
C MET A 74 -0.55 12.48 -5.52
N GLY A 75 0.71 12.92 -5.57
CA GLY A 75 1.13 14.15 -6.26
C GLY A 75 0.76 15.43 -5.52
N MET A 76 0.52 15.35 -4.21
CA MET A 76 0.22 16.52 -3.39
C MET A 76 1.52 17.20 -2.97
N GLU A 77 1.67 18.50 -3.30
CA GLU A 77 2.87 19.27 -2.87
C GLU A 77 2.93 19.49 -1.36
N LYS A 78 1.76 19.52 -0.70
CA LYS A 78 1.61 19.71 0.74
C LYS A 78 0.56 18.77 1.30
N SER A 79 0.78 18.37 2.55
CA SER A 79 -0.20 17.59 3.30
C SER A 79 -1.57 18.28 3.32
N PRO A 80 -2.66 17.55 3.03
CA PRO A 80 -4.03 18.06 3.19
C PRO A 80 -4.45 18.20 4.66
N LEU A 81 -3.66 17.69 5.61
CA LEU A 81 -4.01 17.72 7.04
C LEU A 81 -3.72 19.10 7.64
N ASN A 82 -4.75 19.74 8.18
CA ASN A 82 -4.61 20.98 8.93
C ASN A 82 -4.29 20.67 10.40
N GLY A 83 -3.09 21.06 10.87
CA GLY A 83 -2.68 20.94 12.28
C GLY A 83 -1.58 19.93 12.55
N ILE A 84 -1.36 18.97 11.66
CA ILE A 84 -0.23 18.02 11.74
C ILE A 84 0.71 18.28 10.56
N ARG A 85 1.95 18.64 10.87
CA ARG A 85 3.01 18.78 9.88
C ARG A 85 3.53 17.40 9.51
N CYS A 86 3.08 16.91 8.37
CA CYS A 86 3.63 15.71 7.73
C CYS A 86 4.94 16.03 6.97
N CYS A 87 5.27 17.32 6.80
CA CYS A 87 6.57 17.84 6.35
C CYS A 87 6.98 19.03 7.24
#